data_AF-A0A2V0RJ69-F1
#
_entry.id   AF-A0A2V0RJ69-F1
#
_cell.length_a   1.000
_cell.length_b   1.000
_cell.length_c   1.000
_cell.angle_alpha   90.00
_cell.angle_beta   90.00
_cell.angle_gamma   90.00
#
_symmetry.space_group_name_H-M   'P 1'
#
loop_
_entity.id
_entity.type
_entity.pdbx_description
1 polymer ?
#
loop_
_entity_poly.entity_id
_entity_poly.type
_entity_poly.pdbx_seq_one_letter_code
_entity_poly.pdbx_strand_id
1 'polypeptide(L)'
;MPLNRNYYTKGVIRIDENLRNIGDDILNMMIDNNLKYASLKNNNVVEGRSWEMAAAKSMLNEKGVYSGEVIGYDAAHGPTYGKVPAIHVKRQVYKNVISVI
;
A
#
# COMPACT_ATOMS: atom_id res chain seq x y z
N MET A 1 -7.07 9.40 13.30
CA MET A 1 -6.02 9.70 14.30
C MET A 1 -4.89 8.70 14.13
N PRO A 2 -3.62 9.11 14.30
CA PRO A 2 -2.50 8.17 14.22
C PRO A 2 -2.60 7.11 15.32
N LEU A 3 -2.10 5.91 15.04
CA LEU A 3 -1.98 4.86 16.03
C LEU A 3 -0.81 5.19 16.98
N ASN A 4 -0.81 4.63 18.19
CA ASN A 4 0.34 4.75 19.08
C ASN A 4 1.51 3.89 18.56
N ARG A 5 2.35 4.49 17.70
CA ARG A 5 3.45 3.85 16.98
C ARG A 5 4.62 4.82 16.85
N ASN A 6 5.79 4.28 16.52
CA ASN A 6 6.92 5.08 16.05
C ASN A 6 6.75 5.38 14.56
N TYR A 7 7.07 6.60 14.18
CA TYR A 7 6.91 7.09 12.81
C TYR A 7 8.18 7.78 12.34
N TYR A 8 8.57 7.53 11.10
CA TYR A 8 9.49 8.38 10.35
C TYR A 8 8.72 9.27 9.37
N THR A 9 9.35 10.33 8.88
CA THR A 9 8.76 11.25 7.91
C THR A 9 9.38 11.05 6.54
N LYS A 10 8.55 10.90 5.50
CA LYS A 10 8.96 10.93 4.09
C LYS A 10 8.07 11.91 3.35
N GLY A 11 8.66 13.03 2.90
CA GLY A 11 7.89 14.17 2.41
C GLY A 11 6.99 14.76 3.51
N VAL A 12 5.68 14.83 3.24
CA VAL A 12 4.66 15.29 4.21
C VAL A 12 3.92 14.15 4.93
N ILE A 13 4.28 12.90 4.63
CA ILE A 13 3.62 11.71 5.20
C ILE A 13 4.44 11.18 6.39
N ARG A 14 3.75 10.87 7.49
CA ARG A 14 4.32 10.15 8.65
C ARG A 14 4.04 8.66 8.50
N ILE A 15 5.09 7.85 8.44
CA ILE A 15 5.02 6.43 8.09
C ILE A 15 5.48 5.61 9.28
N ASP A 16 4.65 4.64 9.67
CA ASP A 16 4.95 3.67 10.72
C ASP A 16 6.26 2.93 10.40
N GLU A 17 7.18 2.88 11.36
CA GLU A 17 8.49 2.23 11.17
C GLU A 17 8.39 0.75 10.77
N ASN A 18 7.27 0.09 11.07
CA ASN A 18 7.01 -1.28 10.64
C ASN A 18 6.70 -1.42 9.15
N LEU A 19 6.40 -0.32 8.44
CA LEU A 19 6.36 -0.27 6.97
C LEU A 19 7.78 0.03 6.46
N ARG A 20 8.57 -1.03 6.29
CA ARG A 20 10.00 -0.93 5.97
C ARG A 20 10.27 -0.48 4.54
N ASN A 21 9.34 -0.75 3.64
CA ASN A 21 9.47 -0.39 2.24
C ASN A 21 8.17 0.20 1.70
N ILE A 22 8.34 1.30 0.96
CA ILE A 22 7.25 2.09 0.38
C ILE A 22 7.76 2.84 -0.85
N GLY A 23 7.06 2.64 -1.97
CA GLY A 23 7.35 3.29 -3.24
C GLY A 23 7.01 4.77 -3.25
N ASP A 24 7.67 5.51 -4.13
CA ASP A 24 7.40 6.94 -4.27
C ASP A 24 6.04 7.20 -4.94
N ASP A 25 5.61 6.32 -5.86
CA ASP A 25 4.31 6.45 -6.53
C ASP A 25 3.11 6.35 -5.57
N ILE A 26 3.14 5.39 -4.65
CA ILE A 26 2.09 5.29 -3.62
C ILE A 26 2.13 6.51 -2.70
N LEU A 27 3.31 7.05 -2.38
CA LEU A 27 3.42 8.26 -1.57
C LEU A 27 2.82 9.48 -2.26
N ASN A 28 3.10 9.66 -3.55
CA ASN A 28 2.52 10.72 -4.36
C ASN A 28 0.99 10.61 -4.35
N MET A 29 0.45 9.41 -4.53
CA MET A 29 -0.99 9.17 -4.44
C MET A 29 -1.56 9.50 -3.06
N MET A 30 -0.86 9.16 -1.97
CA MET A 30 -1.28 9.49 -0.61
C MET A 30 -1.30 11.01 -0.39
N ILE A 31 -0.31 11.74 -0.91
CA ILE A 31 -0.21 13.20 -0.82
C ILE A 31 -1.39 13.86 -1.55
N ASP A 32 -1.69 13.44 -2.79
CA ASP A 32 -2.81 13.97 -3.57
C ASP A 32 -4.17 13.71 -2.90
N ASN A 33 -4.28 12.60 -2.17
CA ASN A 33 -5.46 12.26 -1.38
C ASN A 33 -5.46 12.91 0.02
N ASN A 34 -4.59 13.89 0.27
CA ASN A 34 -4.48 14.65 1.52
C ASN A 34 -4.25 13.77 2.77
N LEU A 35 -3.61 12.61 2.59
CA LEU A 35 -3.24 11.75 3.71
C LEU A 35 -2.02 12.32 4.42
N LYS A 36 -1.95 12.08 5.74
CA LYS A 36 -0.84 12.56 6.59
C LYS A 36 -0.12 11.41 7.29
N TYR A 37 -0.72 10.23 7.31
CA TYR A 37 -0.24 9.08 8.08
C TYR A 37 -0.43 7.79 7.31
N ALA A 38 0.56 6.91 7.37
CA ALA A 38 0.51 5.53 6.91
C ALA A 38 0.88 4.62 8.09
N SER A 39 0.04 3.65 8.44
CA SER A 39 0.32 2.74 9.56
C SER A 39 -0.39 1.42 9.41
N LEU A 40 0.16 0.38 10.03
CA LEU A 40 -0.41 -0.94 10.05
C LEU A 40 -1.38 -1.06 11.23
N LYS A 41 -2.59 -1.57 10.95
CA LYS A 41 -3.60 -1.83 11.99
C LYS A 41 -3.04 -2.73 13.10
N ASN A 42 -2.30 -3.77 12.70
CA ASN A 42 -1.65 -4.70 13.61
C ASN A 42 -0.16 -4.34 13.76
N ASN A 43 0.42 -4.63 14.93
CA ASN A 43 1.84 -4.35 15.21
C ASN A 43 2.78 -5.39 14.60
N ASN A 44 2.76 -5.53 13.27
CA ASN A 44 3.58 -6.49 12.55
C ASN A 44 4.50 -5.74 11.59
N VAL A 45 5.71 -6.25 11.36
CA VAL A 45 6.61 -5.71 10.35
C VAL A 45 6.18 -6.17 8.96
N VAL A 46 6.16 -5.25 8.00
CA VAL A 46 5.93 -5.51 6.58
C VAL A 46 7.13 -5.03 5.78
N GLU A 47 7.86 -5.98 5.21
CA GLU A 47 9.11 -5.75 4.47
C GLU A 47 8.87 -5.41 2.99
N GLY A 48 7.87 -6.04 2.37
CA GLY A 48 7.60 -5.92 0.94
C GLY A 48 6.57 -4.85 0.60
N ARG A 49 6.52 -4.46 -0.68
CA ARG A 49 5.61 -3.43 -1.21
C ARG A 49 4.27 -3.95 -1.73
N SER A 50 4.05 -5.27 -1.63
CA SER A 50 2.82 -5.91 -2.15
C SER A 50 1.50 -5.46 -1.49
N TRP A 51 1.55 -4.62 -0.44
CA TRP A 51 0.38 -4.01 0.20
C TRP A 51 -0.10 -2.74 -0.52
N GLU A 52 0.76 -2.11 -1.33
CA GLU A 52 0.50 -0.80 -1.93
C GLU A 52 -0.75 -0.82 -2.81
N MET A 53 -0.99 -1.90 -3.56
CA MET A 53 -2.21 -2.05 -4.36
C MET A 53 -3.49 -2.02 -3.51
N ALA A 54 -3.48 -2.63 -2.33
CA ALA A 54 -4.65 -2.60 -1.44
C ALA A 54 -4.89 -1.19 -0.88
N ALA A 55 -3.82 -0.46 -0.54
CA ALA A 55 -3.93 0.92 -0.10
C ALA A 55 -4.45 1.82 -1.23
N ALA A 56 -3.89 1.70 -2.44
CA ALA A 56 -4.32 2.44 -3.62
C ALA A 56 -5.80 2.20 -3.96
N LYS A 57 -6.22 0.93 -3.98
CA LYS A 57 -7.62 0.55 -4.22
C LYS A 57 -8.56 1.10 -3.14
N SER A 58 -8.13 1.10 -1.88
CA SER A 58 -8.90 1.70 -0.80
C SER A 58 -9.06 3.22 -0.96
N MET A 59 -8.02 3.93 -1.43
CA MET A 59 -8.11 5.39 -1.71
C MET A 59 -9.08 5.68 -2.86
N LEU A 60 -9.23 4.75 -3.82
CA LEU A 60 -10.22 4.81 -4.90
C LEU A 60 -11.62 4.29 -4.50
N ASN A 61 -11.86 4.01 -3.22
CA ASN A 61 -13.10 3.41 -2.70
C ASN A 61 -13.46 2.04 -3.30
N GLU A 62 -12.47 1.31 -3.83
CA GLU A 62 -12.66 -0.05 -4.33
C GLU A 62 -12.50 -1.09 -3.21
N LYS A 63 -13.49 -1.98 -3.08
CA LYS A 63 -13.51 -3.04 -2.06
C LYS A 63 -12.94 -4.34 -2.62
N GLY A 64 -12.04 -4.97 -1.88
CA GLY A 64 -11.49 -6.28 -2.23
C GLY A 64 -10.24 -6.63 -1.45
N VAL A 65 -9.72 -7.84 -1.68
CA VAL A 65 -8.42 -8.27 -1.18
C VAL A 65 -7.43 -8.12 -2.33
N TYR A 66 -6.59 -7.09 -2.29
CA TYR A 66 -5.64 -6.81 -3.36
C TYR A 66 -4.21 -7.06 -2.90
N SER A 67 -3.34 -7.45 -3.84
CA SER A 67 -1.92 -7.62 -3.61
C SER A 67 -1.16 -7.19 -4.86
N GLY A 68 -0.27 -6.22 -4.72
CA GLY A 68 0.42 -5.59 -5.84
C GLY A 68 1.32 -4.47 -5.34
N GLU A 69 2.36 -4.18 -6.10
CA GLU A 69 3.17 -2.96 -5.92
C GLU A 69 2.56 -1.85 -6.77
N VAL A 70 2.66 -0.58 -6.34
CA VAL A 70 2.37 0.56 -7.21
C VAL A 70 3.68 0.93 -7.89
N ILE A 71 3.74 0.75 -9.21
CA ILE A 71 4.95 0.97 -10.03
C ILE A 71 4.88 2.26 -10.86
N GLY A 72 3.76 2.96 -10.78
CA GLY A 72 3.52 4.24 -11.42
C GLY A 72 2.24 4.85 -10.88
N TYR A 73 2.21 6.17 -10.72
CA TYR A 73 1.00 6.91 -10.39
C TYR A 73 0.97 8.23 -11.16
N ASP A 74 -0.16 8.47 -11.83
CA ASP A 74 -0.50 9.73 -12.45
C ASP A 74 -1.91 10.14 -12.00
N ALA A 75 -2.11 11.39 -11.59
CA ALA A 75 -3.39 11.83 -11.03
C ALA A 75 -4.55 11.75 -12.03
N ALA A 76 -4.28 11.85 -13.34
CA ALA A 76 -5.30 11.76 -14.38
C ALA A 76 -5.64 10.31 -14.77
N HIS A 77 -4.67 9.40 -14.71
CA HIS A 77 -4.83 8.01 -15.17
C HIS A 77 -4.92 6.98 -14.03
N GLY A 78 -4.58 7.39 -12.81
CA GLY A 78 -4.54 6.53 -11.62
C GLY A 78 -3.25 5.69 -11.50
N PRO A 79 -3.21 4.79 -10.51
CA PRO A 79 -2.06 3.93 -10.24
C PRO A 79 -1.93 2.77 -11.22
N THR A 80 -0.69 2.45 -11.61
CA THR A 80 -0.30 1.24 -12.34
C THR A 80 0.33 0.24 -11.37
N TYR A 81 0.00 -1.04 -11.54
CA TYR A 81 0.37 -2.09 -10.59
C TYR A 81 1.39 -3.07 -11.16
N GLY A 82 2.34 -3.46 -10.31
CA GLY A 82 3.35 -4.49 -10.57
C GLY A 82 2.91 -5.88 -10.13
N LYS A 83 3.56 -6.90 -10.70
CA LYS A 83 3.39 -8.32 -10.32
C LYS A 83 4.01 -8.58 -8.96
N VAL A 84 3.42 -9.49 -8.19
CA VAL A 84 3.94 -9.92 -6.88
C VAL A 84 4.36 -11.38 -6.96
N PRO A 85 5.60 -11.72 -6.56
CA PRO A 85 6.04 -13.11 -6.53
C PRO A 85 5.19 -13.93 -5.56
N ALA A 86 5.11 -15.24 -5.82
CA ALA A 86 4.43 -16.19 -4.95
C ALA A 86 2.96 -15.85 -4.63
N ILE A 87 2.23 -15.20 -5.54
CA ILE A 87 0.79 -14.89 -5.35
C ILE A 87 -0.05 -16.15 -5.07
N HIS A 88 0.38 -17.32 -5.56
CA HIS A 88 -0.26 -18.60 -5.28
C HIS A 88 -0.29 -18.94 -3.79
N VAL A 89 0.74 -18.56 -3.01
CA VAL A 89 0.77 -18.75 -1.55
C VAL A 89 -0.30 -17.88 -0.89
N LYS A 90 -0.42 -16.61 -1.33
CA LYS A 90 -1.48 -15.72 -0.81
C LYS A 90 -2.87 -16.23 -1.15
N ARG A 91 -3.05 -16.87 -2.33
CA ARG A 91 -4.32 -17.48 -2.75
C ARG A 91 -4.75 -18.67 -1.88
N GLN A 92 -3.82 -19.37 -1.23
CA GLN A 92 -4.15 -20.44 -0.28
C GLN A 92 -4.84 -19.88 0.97
N VAL A 93 -4.44 -18.69 1.42
CA VAL A 93 -5.02 -18.02 2.59
C VAL A 93 -6.27 -17.22 2.20
N TYR A 94 -6.20 -16.49 1.08
CA TYR A 94 -7.26 -15.62 0.59
C TYR A 94 -7.65 -16.02 -0.84
N LYS A 95 -8.67 -16.86 -0.98
CA LYS A 95 -9.12 -17.40 -2.28
C LYS A 95 -9.42 -16.33 -3.32
N ASN A 96 -9.87 -15.15 -2.88
CA ASN A 96 -10.30 -14.06 -3.75
C ASN A 96 -9.26 -12.92 -3.84
N VAL A 97 -7.96 -13.20 -3.60
CA VAL A 97 -6.93 -12.16 -3.77
C VAL A 97 -6.76 -11.77 -5.24
N ILE A 98 -6.89 -10.48 -5.50
CA ILE A 98 -6.74 -9.85 -6.81
C ILE A 98 -5.31 -9.30 -6.92
N SER A 99 -4.63 -9.60 -8.03
CA SER A 99 -3.25 -9.19 -8.29
C SER A 99 -3.00 -9.14 -9.80
N VAL A 100 -1.95 -8.43 -10.22
CA VAL A 100 -1.47 -8.47 -11.60
C VAL A 100 -0.76 -9.81 -11.84
N ILE A 101 -1.18 -10.53 -12.88
CA ILE A 101 -0.65 -11.85 -13.26
C ILE A 101 0.46 -11.71 -14.29
#